data_AF-A0A9P9KM96-F1
#
_entry.id   AF-A0A9P9KM96-F1
#
_cell.length_a   1.000
_cell.length_b   1.000
_cell.length_c   1.000
_cell.angle_alpha   90.00
_cell.angle_beta   90.00
_cell.angle_gamma   90.00
#
_symmetry.space_group_name_H-M   'P 1'
#
loop_
_entity.id
_entity.type
_entity.pdbx_description
1 polymer ?
#
loop_
_entity_poly.entity_id
_entity_poly.type
_entity_poly.pdbx_seq_one_letter_code
_entity_poly.pdbx_strand_id
1 'polypeptide(L)'
;MLLAFTTKTADGKDSSQQTCVSPSQLTDRTLPHAWNGISREIVQLMTDVGRLVFSVRTSLPNVLFTDENHLDFFRDTLEKAGRLEQQLLAFVAAEASRIVDPGDPNTPPTHFQHMDEAFRYTGLLQLYRVFPELLARRYRPWNKDEILLPLEASKIPTRRERSAWLTSLATHVVQILQQIPFEWLTRCIQPFVMVAVSGELRYNDQTPGSGSIFGASIETARARNFVKSRLAAYTHVLPLPKVQQHYQLVKDIWTAIDSGDEDVYWVDVASQKNLSPLMA
;
A
#
# COMPACT_ATOMS: atom_id res chain seq x y z
N MET A 1 13.98 -6.30 4.50
CA MET A 1 12.84 -5.80 3.71
C MET A 1 13.12 -4.41 3.14
N LEU A 2 13.70 -3.50 3.94
CA LEU A 2 14.09 -2.17 3.47
C LEU A 2 15.39 -2.17 2.60
N LEU A 3 16.40 -2.99 2.94
CA LEU A 3 17.66 -3.12 2.16
C LEU A 3 17.51 -3.50 0.67
N ALA A 4 16.34 -3.93 0.22
CA ALA A 4 16.07 -4.21 -1.19
C ALA A 4 15.81 -2.95 -2.04
N PHE A 5 15.65 -1.78 -1.42
CA PHE A 5 15.35 -0.53 -2.11
C PHE A 5 16.59 0.27 -2.57
N THR A 6 17.81 -0.15 -2.20
CA THR A 6 19.03 0.64 -2.47
C THR A 6 20.16 -0.08 -3.21
N THR A 7 20.06 -1.39 -3.48
CA THR A 7 21.14 -2.09 -4.18
C THR A 7 20.92 -2.09 -5.69
N LYS A 8 21.63 -1.18 -6.38
CA LYS A 8 21.95 -1.31 -7.79
C LYS A 8 22.93 -2.48 -7.91
N THR A 9 22.42 -3.70 -8.15
CA THR A 9 23.27 -4.88 -8.32
C THR A 9 24.05 -4.75 -9.62
N ALA A 10 25.34 -4.42 -9.49
CA ALA A 10 26.33 -4.65 -10.53
C ALA A 10 26.74 -6.13 -10.48
N ASP A 11 26.48 -6.79 -11.60
CA ASP A 11 27.07 -7.98 -12.20
C ASP A 11 27.86 -9.03 -11.37
N GLY A 12 27.46 -10.29 -11.57
CA GLY A 12 28.32 -11.44 -11.89
C GLY A 12 29.33 -11.96 -10.86
N LYS A 13 29.03 -13.12 -10.24
CA LYS A 13 29.87 -14.34 -10.37
C LYS A 13 29.24 -15.59 -9.73
N ASP A 14 29.44 -16.70 -10.44
CA ASP A 14 29.13 -18.09 -10.13
C ASP A 14 29.46 -18.57 -8.71
N SER A 15 28.63 -19.48 -8.20
CA SER A 15 29.08 -20.71 -7.54
C SER A 15 27.94 -21.74 -7.38
N SER A 16 27.97 -22.71 -8.29
CA SER A 16 27.88 -24.16 -8.09
C SER A 16 26.85 -24.79 -7.14
N GLN A 17 25.92 -25.51 -7.78
CA GLN A 17 25.13 -26.69 -7.39
C GLN A 17 25.47 -27.44 -6.08
N GLN A 18 24.42 -27.80 -5.34
CA GLN A 18 24.26 -29.17 -4.84
C GLN A 18 22.79 -29.57 -4.77
N THR A 19 22.42 -30.53 -5.61
CA THR A 19 21.11 -31.15 -5.73
C THR A 19 21.02 -32.32 -4.75
N CYS A 20 19.98 -32.37 -3.92
CA CYS A 20 19.55 -33.60 -3.27
C CYS A 20 18.03 -33.74 -3.43
N VAL A 21 17.62 -34.71 -4.26
CA VAL A 21 16.23 -35.14 -4.43
C VAL A 21 16.04 -36.39 -3.58
N SER A 22 15.00 -36.43 -2.75
CA SER A 22 14.33 -37.66 -2.30
C SER A 22 12.95 -37.33 -1.69
N PRO A 23 12.00 -38.29 -1.69
CA PRO A 23 10.63 -38.03 -2.10
C PRO A 23 9.59 -38.17 -0.97
N SER A 24 8.59 -37.31 -0.96
CA SER A 24 7.25 -37.61 -0.41
C SER A 24 6.28 -36.47 -0.69
N GLN A 25 5.39 -36.69 -1.66
CA GLN A 25 4.15 -35.93 -1.82
C GLN A 25 3.19 -36.27 -0.66
N LEU A 26 2.30 -35.32 -0.35
CA LEU A 26 1.20 -35.33 0.64
C LEU A 26 1.51 -34.62 1.99
N THR A 27 1.63 -33.29 1.92
CA THR A 27 0.86 -32.32 2.74
C THR A 27 1.18 -30.94 2.20
N ASP A 28 0.23 -30.29 1.53
CA ASP A 28 0.34 -28.89 1.09
C ASP A 28 0.14 -27.96 2.31
N ARG A 29 1.06 -28.08 3.27
CA ARG A 29 1.16 -27.22 4.45
C ARG A 29 2.43 -26.41 4.27
N THR A 30 2.30 -25.17 3.85
CA THR A 30 3.39 -24.20 3.83
C THR A 30 3.84 -23.96 5.26
N LEU A 31 5.00 -24.51 5.65
CA LEU A 31 5.62 -24.21 6.94
C LEU A 31 6.02 -22.73 6.94
N PRO A 32 5.45 -21.87 7.81
CA PRO A 32 5.95 -20.52 7.95
C PRO A 32 7.26 -20.61 8.73
N HIS A 33 8.38 -20.23 8.12
CA HIS A 33 9.60 -19.99 8.88
C HIS A 33 9.34 -18.88 9.90
N ALA A 34 10.11 -18.85 10.99
CA ALA A 34 9.91 -18.09 12.24
C ALA A 34 9.76 -16.54 12.16
N TRP A 35 9.48 -15.95 10.99
CA TRP A 35 9.19 -14.53 10.78
C TRP A 35 7.91 -14.18 9.97
N ASN A 36 7.30 -15.04 9.15
CA ASN A 36 6.35 -14.53 8.13
C ASN A 36 5.01 -15.27 8.07
N GLY A 37 4.01 -14.86 8.84
CA GLY A 37 2.63 -15.26 8.54
C GLY A 37 2.01 -14.48 7.37
N ILE A 38 2.63 -13.39 6.89
CA ILE A 38 2.22 -12.64 5.68
C ILE A 38 2.75 -13.37 4.44
N SER A 39 1.96 -13.40 3.35
CA SER A 39 2.36 -14.02 2.09
C SER A 39 3.63 -13.37 1.50
N ARG A 40 4.61 -14.18 1.11
CA ARG A 40 5.82 -13.69 0.42
C ARG A 40 5.46 -12.99 -0.89
N GLU A 41 4.45 -13.51 -1.58
CA GLU A 41 3.97 -12.99 -2.85
C GLU A 41 3.47 -11.55 -2.70
N ILE A 42 2.65 -11.26 -1.67
CA ILE A 42 2.13 -9.90 -1.50
C ILE A 42 3.20 -8.90 -1.09
N VAL A 43 4.18 -9.33 -0.29
CA VAL A 43 5.34 -8.49 0.06
C VAL A 43 6.17 -8.16 -1.18
N GLN A 44 6.36 -9.13 -2.08
CA GLN A 44 7.07 -8.93 -3.34
C GLN A 44 6.30 -7.97 -4.25
N LEU A 45 4.99 -8.18 -4.43
CA LEU A 45 4.13 -7.29 -5.20
C LEU A 45 4.17 -5.85 -4.67
N MET A 46 4.05 -5.67 -3.34
CA MET A 46 4.13 -4.34 -2.74
C MET A 46 5.51 -3.69 -2.96
N THR A 47 6.58 -4.48 -2.90
CA THR A 47 7.95 -3.99 -3.17
C THR A 47 8.08 -3.49 -4.61
N ASP A 48 7.54 -4.25 -5.57
CA ASP A 48 7.59 -3.89 -6.98
C ASP A 48 6.70 -2.69 -7.33
N VAL A 49 5.53 -2.57 -6.69
CA VAL A 49 4.70 -1.36 -6.75
C VAL A 49 5.46 -0.16 -6.20
N GLY A 50 6.07 -0.29 -5.01
CA GLY A 50 6.83 0.80 -4.38
C GLY A 50 7.98 1.29 -5.25
N ARG A 51 8.76 0.38 -5.83
CA ARG A 51 9.85 0.72 -6.76
C ARG A 51 9.34 1.44 -8.01
N LEU A 52 8.24 0.98 -8.59
CA LEU A 52 7.64 1.59 -9.79
C LEU A 52 7.17 3.02 -9.51
N VAL A 53 6.38 3.17 -8.44
CA VAL A 53 5.86 4.46 -7.97
C VAL A 53 6.98 5.46 -7.70
N PHE A 54 8.02 5.01 -6.99
CA PHE A 54 9.17 5.84 -6.68
C PHE A 54 9.92 6.27 -7.94
N SER A 55 10.15 5.33 -8.88
CA SER A 55 10.77 5.63 -10.17
C SER A 55 10.01 6.72 -10.93
N VAL A 56 8.68 6.67 -10.96
CA VAL A 56 7.87 7.69 -11.63
C VAL A 56 7.97 9.03 -10.93
N ARG A 57 7.73 9.07 -9.62
CA ARG A 57 7.70 10.32 -8.84
C ARG A 57 9.04 11.04 -8.79
N THR A 58 10.14 10.28 -8.79
CA THR A 58 11.49 10.87 -8.85
C THR A 58 11.94 11.26 -10.26
N SER A 59 11.40 10.63 -11.30
CA SER A 59 11.75 10.94 -12.69
C SER A 59 10.90 12.07 -13.26
N LEU A 60 9.66 12.26 -12.82
CA LEU A 60 8.72 13.28 -13.30
C LEU A 60 9.30 14.71 -13.39
N PRO A 61 10.06 15.22 -12.39
CA PRO A 61 10.64 16.56 -12.47
C PRO A 61 11.66 16.74 -13.61
N ASN A 62 12.39 15.68 -13.97
CA ASN A 62 13.39 15.69 -15.04
C ASN A 62 12.78 15.38 -16.42
N VAL A 63 11.52 14.92 -16.46
CA VAL A 63 10.82 14.47 -17.66
C VAL A 63 10.15 15.60 -18.44
N LEU A 64 9.99 16.77 -17.83
CA LEU A 64 9.37 17.94 -18.48
C LEU A 64 10.23 18.58 -19.60
N PHE A 65 11.38 18.01 -19.99
CA PHE A 65 12.37 18.67 -20.85
C PHE A 65 12.88 17.89 -22.10
N THR A 66 12.29 16.75 -22.51
CA THR A 66 12.61 16.10 -23.82
C THR A 66 11.39 15.36 -24.40
N ASP A 67 11.33 15.08 -25.71
CA ASP A 67 10.03 14.78 -26.39
C ASP A 67 9.79 13.30 -26.81
N GLU A 68 10.82 12.45 -26.98
CA GLU A 68 10.61 11.07 -27.51
C GLU A 68 10.88 9.94 -26.49
N ASN A 69 12.04 9.95 -25.82
CA ASN A 69 12.38 8.95 -24.77
C ASN A 69 11.37 8.90 -23.60
N HIS A 70 10.58 9.97 -23.44
CA HIS A 70 9.60 10.10 -22.37
C HIS A 70 8.33 9.32 -22.66
N LEU A 71 7.86 9.30 -23.90
CA LEU A 71 6.67 8.54 -24.29
C LEU A 71 6.90 7.04 -24.11
N ASP A 72 8.08 6.55 -24.50
CA ASP A 72 8.46 5.15 -24.27
C ASP A 72 8.55 4.83 -22.78
N PHE A 73 9.20 5.68 -21.97
CA PHE A 73 9.24 5.49 -20.53
C PHE A 73 7.84 5.43 -19.91
N PHE A 74 6.94 6.36 -20.27
CA PHE A 74 5.57 6.35 -19.76
C PHE A 74 4.79 5.12 -20.20
N ARG A 75 4.90 4.70 -21.47
CA ARG A 75 4.26 3.49 -21.99
C ARG A 75 4.73 2.26 -21.23
N ASP A 76 6.04 2.04 -21.13
CA ASP A 76 6.62 0.87 -20.49
C ASP A 76 6.28 0.81 -18.99
N THR A 77 6.26 1.98 -18.34
CA THR A 77 5.87 2.12 -16.94
C THR A 77 4.39 1.82 -16.74
N LEU A 78 3.51 2.31 -17.62
CA LEU A 78 2.07 2.04 -17.56
C LEU A 78 1.75 0.56 -17.83
N GLU A 79 2.45 -0.09 -18.76
CA GLU A 79 2.34 -1.53 -19.00
C GLU A 79 2.76 -2.34 -17.78
N LYS A 80 3.87 -1.96 -17.13
CA LYS A 80 4.31 -2.59 -15.89
C LYS A 80 3.30 -2.37 -14.76
N ALA A 81 2.73 -1.17 -14.65
CA ALA A 81 1.70 -0.85 -13.67
C ALA A 81 0.44 -1.72 -13.88
N GLY A 82 0.00 -1.89 -15.12
CA GLY A 82 -1.14 -2.76 -15.46
C GLY A 82 -0.90 -4.24 -15.12
N ARG A 83 0.33 -4.76 -15.33
CA ARG A 83 0.69 -6.12 -14.90
C ARG A 83 0.62 -6.29 -13.38
N LEU A 84 1.17 -5.34 -12.64
CA LEU A 84 1.12 -5.37 -11.17
C LEU A 84 -0.32 -5.25 -10.66
N GLU A 85 -1.15 -4.42 -11.29
CA GLU A 85 -2.58 -4.33 -10.99
C GLU A 85 -3.27 -5.69 -11.17
N GLN A 86 -3.08 -6.34 -12.32
CA GLN A 86 -3.65 -7.66 -12.59
C GLN A 86 -3.22 -8.71 -11.56
N GLN A 87 -1.94 -8.72 -11.17
CA GLN A 87 -1.44 -9.63 -10.14
C GLN A 87 -2.07 -9.34 -8.77
N LEU A 88 -2.17 -8.07 -8.37
CA LEU A 88 -2.86 -7.69 -7.14
C LEU A 88 -4.35 -8.05 -7.17
N LEU A 89 -5.01 -7.99 -8.32
CA LEU A 89 -6.40 -8.39 -8.47
C LEU A 89 -6.59 -9.90 -8.46
N ALA A 90 -5.63 -10.65 -8.99
CA ALA A 90 -5.67 -12.11 -8.98
C ALA A 90 -5.19 -12.72 -7.65
N PHE A 91 -4.48 -11.96 -6.81
CA PHE A 91 -3.96 -12.42 -5.53
C PHE A 91 -5.07 -12.97 -4.63
N VAL A 92 -4.80 -14.06 -3.92
CA VAL A 92 -5.72 -14.65 -2.93
C VAL A 92 -4.95 -14.83 -1.64
N ALA A 93 -5.37 -14.13 -0.58
CA ALA A 93 -4.80 -14.31 0.75
C ALA A 93 -4.98 -15.77 1.21
N ALA A 94 -3.96 -16.35 1.83
CA ALA A 94 -4.04 -17.73 2.30
C ALA A 94 -5.20 -17.87 3.31
N GLU A 95 -6.04 -18.91 3.16
CA GLU A 95 -7.12 -19.16 4.11
C GLU A 95 -6.56 -19.43 5.52
N ALA A 96 -7.21 -18.89 6.55
CA ALA A 96 -6.85 -19.07 7.96
C ALA A 96 -6.69 -20.55 8.36
N SER A 97 -7.38 -21.46 7.67
CA SER A 97 -7.31 -22.92 7.83
C SER A 97 -5.99 -23.54 7.36
N ARG A 98 -5.25 -22.86 6.47
CA ARG A 98 -3.97 -23.31 5.89
C ARG A 98 -2.76 -22.71 6.58
N ILE A 99 -2.96 -21.67 7.38
CA ILE A 99 -1.92 -21.03 8.18
C ILE A 99 -1.73 -21.88 9.44
N VAL A 100 -0.51 -22.37 9.64
CA VAL A 100 -0.15 -23.08 10.87
C VAL A 100 -0.34 -22.11 12.03
N ASP A 101 -1.21 -22.48 12.98
CA ASP A 101 -1.44 -21.72 14.20
C ASP A 101 -0.09 -21.50 14.90
N PRO A 102 0.36 -20.23 15.08
CA PRO A 102 1.62 -19.95 15.75
C PRO A 102 1.62 -20.35 17.23
N GLY A 103 0.48 -20.78 17.80
CA GLY A 103 0.35 -21.23 19.19
C GLY A 103 0.29 -20.09 20.19
N ASP A 104 0.27 -18.84 19.71
CA ASP A 104 0.02 -17.64 20.51
C ASP A 104 -1.47 -17.28 20.41
N PRO A 105 -2.23 -17.34 21.53
CA PRO A 105 -3.66 -17.02 21.52
C PRO A 105 -3.97 -15.58 21.08
N ASN A 106 -2.99 -14.67 21.11
CA ASN A 106 -3.16 -13.28 20.67
C ASN A 106 -2.91 -13.08 19.15
N THR A 107 -2.47 -14.11 18.43
CA THR A 107 -2.13 -14.02 17.00
C THR A 107 -2.83 -15.10 16.17
N PRO A 108 -4.17 -15.09 16.08
CA PRO A 108 -4.89 -15.98 15.18
C PRO A 108 -4.47 -15.79 13.72
N PRO A 109 -4.49 -16.86 12.91
CA PRO A 109 -4.29 -16.85 11.46
C PRO A 109 -4.99 -15.72 10.69
N THR A 110 -6.18 -15.33 11.14
CA THR A 110 -6.98 -14.27 10.53
C THR A 110 -6.25 -12.93 10.47
N HIS A 111 -5.40 -12.59 11.43
CA HIS A 111 -4.65 -11.33 11.42
C HIS A 111 -3.68 -11.23 10.23
N PHE A 112 -3.11 -12.35 9.81
CA PHE A 112 -2.25 -12.39 8.63
C PHE A 112 -3.05 -12.17 7.34
N GLN A 113 -4.24 -12.75 7.24
CA GLN A 113 -5.14 -12.50 6.11
C GLN A 113 -5.52 -11.02 6.00
N HIS A 114 -5.87 -10.40 7.13
CA HIS A 114 -6.15 -8.96 7.15
C HIS A 114 -4.93 -8.15 6.71
N MET A 115 -3.71 -8.54 7.11
CA MET A 115 -2.52 -7.84 6.67
C MET A 115 -2.25 -8.04 5.17
N ASP A 116 -2.41 -9.25 4.65
CA ASP A 116 -2.29 -9.56 3.22
C ASP A 116 -3.27 -8.70 2.39
N GLU A 117 -4.54 -8.63 2.81
CA GLU A 117 -5.54 -7.77 2.17
C GLU A 117 -5.21 -6.28 2.31
N ALA A 118 -4.74 -5.83 3.48
CA ALA A 118 -4.31 -4.44 3.67
C ALA A 118 -3.18 -4.07 2.70
N PHE A 119 -2.20 -4.95 2.50
CA PHE A 119 -1.15 -4.77 1.51
C PHE A 119 -1.68 -4.74 0.08
N ARG A 120 -2.58 -5.67 -0.25
CA ARG A 120 -3.20 -5.76 -1.57
C ARG A 120 -3.91 -4.47 -1.96
N TYR A 121 -4.81 -4.00 -1.10
CA TYR A 121 -5.55 -2.75 -1.33
C TYR A 121 -4.64 -1.52 -1.28
N THR A 122 -3.58 -1.53 -0.47
CA THR A 122 -2.58 -0.44 -0.48
C THR A 122 -1.83 -0.40 -1.80
N GLY A 123 -1.41 -1.53 -2.34
CA GLY A 123 -0.76 -1.62 -3.65
C GLY A 123 -1.65 -1.04 -4.76
N LEU A 124 -2.93 -1.44 -4.77
CA LEU A 124 -3.93 -0.89 -5.69
C LEU A 124 -4.09 0.63 -5.51
N LEU A 125 -4.20 1.11 -4.26
CA LEU A 125 -4.30 2.54 -3.95
C LEU A 125 -3.12 3.33 -4.53
N GLN A 126 -1.88 2.84 -4.34
CA GLN A 126 -0.69 3.51 -4.86
C GLN A 126 -0.68 3.53 -6.39
N LEU A 127 -1.03 2.41 -7.04
CA LEU A 127 -1.12 2.33 -8.50
C LEU A 127 -2.17 3.29 -9.05
N TYR A 128 -3.37 3.35 -8.47
CA TYR A 128 -4.44 4.23 -8.93
C TYR A 128 -4.17 5.71 -8.69
N ARG A 129 -3.43 6.05 -7.62
CA ARG A 129 -3.01 7.43 -7.36
C ARG A 129 -1.98 7.91 -8.39
N VAL A 130 -1.03 7.04 -8.77
CA VAL A 130 0.09 7.41 -9.67
C VAL A 130 -0.26 7.22 -11.13
N PHE A 131 -1.11 6.23 -11.45
CA PHE A 131 -1.58 5.91 -12.80
C PHE A 131 -3.11 5.99 -12.85
N PRO A 132 -3.70 7.20 -12.95
CA PRO A 132 -5.15 7.38 -12.92
C PRO A 132 -5.87 6.65 -14.06
N GLU A 133 -5.16 6.37 -15.16
CA GLU A 133 -5.64 5.59 -16.31
C GLU A 133 -6.05 4.16 -15.91
N LEU A 134 -5.35 3.54 -14.95
CA LEU A 134 -5.69 2.20 -14.48
C LEU A 134 -7.07 2.20 -13.81
N LEU A 135 -7.32 3.17 -12.92
CA LEU A 135 -8.62 3.30 -12.28
C LEU A 135 -9.70 3.66 -13.31
N ALA A 136 -9.40 4.52 -14.30
CA ALA A 136 -10.35 4.91 -15.33
C ALA A 136 -10.85 3.70 -16.16
N ARG A 137 -9.99 2.71 -16.46
CA ARG A 137 -10.34 1.49 -17.22
C ARG A 137 -11.39 0.61 -16.55
N ARG A 138 -11.58 0.78 -15.24
CA ARG A 138 -12.49 -0.06 -14.43
C ARG A 138 -13.39 0.71 -13.48
N TYR A 139 -13.48 2.03 -13.67
CA TYR A 139 -14.13 2.90 -12.71
C TYR A 139 -15.63 2.59 -12.57
N ARG A 140 -16.03 2.36 -11.33
CA ARG A 140 -17.42 2.30 -10.87
C ARG A 140 -17.55 3.07 -9.55
N PRO A 141 -18.76 3.56 -9.21
CA PRO A 141 -19.02 4.10 -7.88
C PRO A 141 -18.52 3.14 -6.78
N TRP A 142 -18.05 3.71 -5.69
CA TRP A 142 -17.43 2.94 -4.62
C TRP A 142 -18.37 1.85 -4.08
N ASN A 143 -17.94 0.59 -4.18
CA ASN A 143 -18.54 -0.55 -3.50
C ASN A 143 -17.41 -1.50 -3.06
N LYS A 144 -17.30 -1.72 -1.75
CA LYS A 144 -16.23 -2.54 -1.14
C LYS A 144 -16.22 -3.99 -1.67
N ASP A 145 -17.40 -4.53 -1.97
CA ASP A 145 -17.57 -5.94 -2.34
C ASP A 145 -17.25 -6.17 -3.83
N GLU A 146 -17.12 -5.09 -4.62
CA GLU A 146 -16.89 -5.15 -6.07
C GLU A 146 -15.47 -4.72 -6.48
N ILE A 147 -14.64 -4.21 -5.55
CA ILE A 147 -13.31 -3.65 -5.87
C ILE A 147 -12.43 -4.63 -6.65
N LEU A 148 -12.48 -5.91 -6.29
CA LEU A 148 -11.62 -6.95 -6.85
C LEU A 148 -12.22 -7.61 -8.10
N LEU A 149 -13.49 -7.34 -8.42
CA LEU A 149 -14.16 -7.96 -9.55
C LEU A 149 -13.66 -7.38 -10.89
N PRO A 150 -13.50 -8.22 -11.93
CA PRO A 150 -13.08 -7.79 -13.26
C PRO A 150 -14.27 -7.15 -14.01
N LEU A 151 -14.73 -6.01 -13.53
CA LEU A 151 -15.87 -5.29 -14.09
C LEU A 151 -15.38 -4.18 -15.04
N GLU A 152 -16.10 -4.00 -16.14
CA GLU A 152 -15.86 -2.89 -17.07
C GLU A 152 -16.24 -1.54 -16.44
N ALA A 153 -15.51 -0.49 -16.82
CA ALA A 153 -15.79 0.87 -16.39
C ALA A 153 -17.20 1.30 -16.82
N SER A 154 -17.92 1.90 -15.86
CA SER A 154 -19.21 2.53 -16.11
C SER A 154 -19.09 3.86 -16.85
N LYS A 155 -18.01 4.61 -16.58
CA LYS A 155 -17.68 5.91 -17.16
C LYS A 155 -16.25 6.31 -16.82
N ILE A 156 -15.73 7.34 -17.48
CA ILE A 156 -14.48 7.99 -17.09
C ILE A 156 -14.77 8.89 -15.88
N PRO A 157 -14.08 8.70 -14.73
CA PRO A 157 -14.32 9.50 -13.53
C PRO A 157 -13.77 10.92 -13.66
N THR A 158 -14.52 11.88 -13.14
CA THR A 158 -13.98 13.22 -12.88
C THR A 158 -12.88 13.18 -11.82
N ARG A 159 -12.05 14.23 -11.73
CA ARG A 159 -11.00 14.33 -10.70
C ARG A 159 -11.56 14.21 -9.28
N ARG A 160 -12.74 14.79 -9.03
CA ARG A 160 -13.42 14.75 -7.72
C ARG A 160 -13.90 13.34 -7.39
N GLU A 161 -14.54 12.67 -8.36
CA GLU A 161 -14.97 11.28 -8.21
C GLU A 161 -13.80 10.33 -7.95
N ARG A 162 -12.69 10.53 -8.67
CA ARG A 162 -11.45 9.79 -8.44
C ARG A 162 -10.92 10.01 -7.03
N SER A 163 -10.84 11.26 -6.59
CA SER A 163 -10.40 11.62 -5.24
C SER A 163 -11.29 10.95 -4.18
N ALA A 164 -12.61 11.04 -4.33
CA ALA A 164 -13.55 10.39 -3.40
C ALA A 164 -13.38 8.87 -3.38
N TRP A 165 -13.19 8.23 -4.54
CA TRP A 165 -12.96 6.79 -4.65
C TRP A 165 -11.66 6.37 -3.95
N LEU A 166 -10.56 7.12 -4.13
CA LEU A 166 -9.29 6.86 -3.44
C LEU A 166 -9.42 7.06 -1.92
N THR A 167 -10.15 8.08 -1.47
CA THR A 167 -10.45 8.28 -0.04
C THR A 167 -11.22 7.09 0.55
N SER A 168 -12.21 6.58 -0.18
CA SER A 168 -12.96 5.40 0.25
C SER A 168 -12.09 4.14 0.31
N LEU A 169 -11.17 3.95 -0.66
CA LEU A 169 -10.20 2.85 -0.63
C LEU A 169 -9.23 2.96 0.54
N ALA A 170 -8.67 4.14 0.77
CA ALA A 170 -7.79 4.39 1.91
C ALA A 170 -8.51 4.14 3.25
N THR A 171 -9.77 4.57 3.36
CA THR A 171 -10.60 4.33 4.55
C THR A 171 -10.85 2.83 4.74
N HIS A 172 -11.10 2.07 3.67
CA HIS A 172 -11.24 0.62 3.73
C HIS A 172 -9.97 -0.08 4.22
N VAL A 173 -8.79 0.31 3.72
CA VAL A 173 -7.50 -0.21 4.24
C VAL A 173 -7.36 0.06 5.75
N VAL A 174 -7.74 1.26 6.20
CA VAL A 174 -7.70 1.59 7.64
C VAL A 174 -8.67 0.73 8.44
N GLN A 175 -9.86 0.43 7.93
CA GLN A 175 -10.83 -0.47 8.58
C GLN A 175 -10.27 -1.90 8.70
N ILE A 176 -9.53 -2.38 7.71
CA ILE A 176 -8.84 -3.68 7.79
C ILE A 176 -7.78 -3.65 8.89
N LEU A 177 -6.95 -2.59 8.95
CA LEU A 177 -5.92 -2.44 10.00
C LEU A 177 -6.51 -2.36 11.41
N GLN A 178 -7.73 -1.84 11.56
CA GLN A 178 -8.44 -1.80 12.85
C GLN A 178 -8.78 -3.20 13.38
N GLN A 179 -8.93 -4.20 12.50
CA GLN A 179 -9.18 -5.59 12.89
C GLN A 179 -7.93 -6.30 13.42
N ILE A 180 -6.74 -5.72 13.21
CA ILE A 180 -5.48 -6.29 13.67
C ILE A 180 -5.16 -5.71 15.07
N PRO A 181 -4.91 -6.54 16.10
CA PRO A 181 -4.60 -6.06 17.43
C PRO A 181 -3.27 -5.31 17.47
N PHE A 182 -3.09 -4.50 18.51
CA PHE A 182 -1.88 -3.69 18.67
C PHE A 182 -0.65 -4.55 19.00
N GLU A 183 -0.87 -5.66 19.71
CA GLU A 183 0.15 -6.58 20.23
C GLU A 183 0.70 -7.52 19.16
N TRP A 184 0.12 -7.50 17.96
CA TRP A 184 0.45 -8.42 16.88
C TRP A 184 1.95 -8.52 16.63
N LEU A 185 2.44 -9.75 16.49
CA LEU A 185 3.88 -10.07 16.49
C LEU A 185 4.65 -9.40 15.35
N THR A 186 3.98 -9.05 14.25
CA THR A 186 4.58 -8.38 13.08
C THR A 186 4.12 -6.92 12.92
N ARG A 187 3.77 -6.26 14.03
CA ARG A 187 3.29 -4.86 14.07
C ARG A 187 4.25 -3.83 13.44
N CYS A 188 5.53 -4.15 13.28
CA CYS A 188 6.53 -3.26 12.67
C CYS A 188 6.27 -2.94 11.19
N ILE A 189 5.38 -3.69 10.52
CA ILE A 189 5.06 -3.49 9.10
C ILE A 189 3.86 -2.54 8.91
N GLN A 190 2.94 -2.46 9.89
CA GLN A 190 1.77 -1.59 9.81
C GLN A 190 2.07 -0.10 9.61
N PRO A 191 3.13 0.51 10.22
CA PRO A 191 3.45 1.92 10.02
C PRO A 191 3.62 2.33 8.55
N PHE A 192 4.18 1.45 7.71
CA PHE A 192 4.35 1.72 6.29
C PHE A 192 2.99 1.86 5.59
N VAL A 193 2.08 0.91 5.83
CA VAL A 193 0.72 0.93 5.28
C VAL A 193 -0.01 2.22 5.70
N MET A 194 0.11 2.59 6.97
CA MET A 194 -0.48 3.81 7.52
C MET A 194 0.02 5.08 6.83
N VAL A 195 1.33 5.18 6.55
CA VAL A 195 1.88 6.31 5.77
C VAL A 195 1.32 6.30 4.35
N ALA A 196 1.34 5.15 3.67
CA ALA A 196 0.95 5.01 2.26
C ALA A 196 -0.51 5.41 1.99
N VAL A 197 -1.42 5.17 2.95
CA VAL A 197 -2.83 5.56 2.83
C VAL A 197 -3.12 6.99 3.29
N SER A 198 -2.23 7.60 4.08
CA SER A 198 -2.49 8.90 4.73
C SER A 198 -2.68 10.05 3.73
N GLY A 199 -2.04 9.98 2.55
CA GLY A 199 -2.17 10.98 1.48
C GLY A 199 -3.55 11.04 0.83
N GLU A 200 -4.32 9.96 0.94
CA GLU A 200 -5.66 9.84 0.34
C GLU A 200 -6.78 10.01 1.38
N LEU A 201 -6.48 10.09 2.68
CA LEU A 201 -7.46 10.38 3.73
C LEU A 201 -7.82 11.88 3.73
N ARG A 202 -8.45 12.35 2.67
CA ARG A 202 -8.83 13.76 2.45
C ARG A 202 -10.26 14.00 2.93
N TYR A 203 -10.49 15.13 3.60
CA TYR A 203 -11.85 15.59 3.85
C TYR A 203 -12.45 15.95 2.50
N ASN A 204 -13.56 15.30 2.16
CA ASN A 204 -14.24 15.55 0.90
C ASN A 204 -15.03 16.86 1.05
N ASP A 205 -14.39 17.98 0.78
CA ASP A 205 -15.10 19.25 0.59
C ASP A 205 -15.80 19.17 -0.75
N GLN A 206 -17.15 19.09 -0.81
CA GLN A 206 -18.02 19.77 -1.81
C GLN A 206 -19.53 19.72 -1.50
N THR A 207 -20.14 20.91 -1.66
CA THR A 207 -21.55 21.34 -1.67
C THR A 207 -22.43 21.05 -0.44
N PRO A 208 -22.85 22.08 0.32
CA PRO A 208 -23.85 21.91 1.38
C PRO A 208 -25.20 21.51 0.74
N GLY A 209 -25.68 20.29 1.01
CA GLY A 209 -27.00 19.86 0.54
C GLY A 209 -27.30 18.36 0.55
N SER A 210 -26.31 17.46 0.67
CA SER A 210 -26.56 16.00 0.68
C SER A 210 -26.23 15.37 2.04
N GLY A 211 -27.20 14.70 2.67
CA GLY A 211 -27.05 14.07 4.00
C GLY A 211 -25.96 12.99 4.09
N SER A 212 -25.47 12.47 2.96
CA SER A 212 -24.36 11.51 2.88
C SER A 212 -22.98 12.12 3.20
N ILE A 213 -22.87 13.45 3.27
CA ILE A 213 -21.60 14.20 3.40
C ILE A 213 -20.99 14.05 4.80
N PHE A 214 -21.81 14.17 5.84
CA PHE A 214 -21.34 14.08 7.23
C PHE A 214 -20.75 12.71 7.52
N GLY A 215 -21.33 11.63 6.98
CA GLY A 215 -20.83 10.27 7.15
C GLY A 215 -19.40 10.09 6.65
N ALA A 216 -19.11 10.50 5.41
CA ALA A 216 -17.78 10.34 4.81
C ALA A 216 -16.71 11.19 5.52
N SER A 217 -17.04 12.43 5.91
CA SER A 217 -16.10 13.29 6.64
C SER A 217 -15.80 12.75 8.06
N ILE A 218 -16.83 12.22 8.74
CA ILE A 218 -16.67 11.55 10.05
C ILE A 218 -15.81 10.29 9.91
N GLU A 219 -16.01 9.49 8.87
CA GLU A 219 -15.19 8.30 8.60
C GLU A 219 -13.73 8.66 8.36
N THR A 220 -13.44 9.67 7.55
CA THR A 220 -12.07 10.18 7.36
C THR A 220 -11.46 10.66 8.67
N ALA A 221 -12.22 11.41 9.50
CA ALA A 221 -11.74 11.86 10.80
C ALA A 221 -11.40 10.69 11.73
N ARG A 222 -12.25 9.66 11.79
CA ARG A 222 -12.00 8.43 12.56
C ARG A 222 -10.78 7.68 12.04
N ALA A 223 -10.63 7.56 10.72
CA ALA A 223 -9.49 6.90 10.10
C ALA A 223 -8.18 7.63 10.42
N ARG A 224 -8.14 8.96 10.28
CA ARG A 224 -6.99 9.78 10.68
C ARG A 224 -6.68 9.63 12.17
N ASN A 225 -7.69 9.66 13.03
CA ASN A 225 -7.49 9.47 14.47
C ASN A 225 -6.88 8.10 14.80
N PHE A 226 -7.39 7.03 14.20
CA PHE A 226 -6.84 5.69 14.36
C PHE A 226 -5.36 5.62 13.96
N VAL A 227 -5.02 6.13 12.76
CA VAL A 227 -3.63 6.15 12.27
C VAL A 227 -2.73 6.90 13.23
N LYS A 228 -3.17 8.08 13.69
CA LYS A 228 -2.41 8.93 14.62
C LYS A 228 -2.19 8.22 15.96
N SER A 229 -3.25 7.71 16.58
CA SER A 229 -3.18 7.03 17.88
C SER A 229 -2.32 5.78 17.81
N ARG A 230 -2.44 4.98 16.75
CA ARG A 230 -1.69 3.73 16.62
C ARG A 230 -0.21 3.97 16.34
N LEU A 231 0.14 4.93 15.47
CA LEU A 231 1.54 5.31 15.26
C LEU A 231 2.16 5.91 16.52
N ALA A 232 1.44 6.77 17.24
CA ALA A 232 1.90 7.32 18.52
C ALA A 232 2.20 6.20 19.53
N ALA A 233 1.27 5.24 19.70
CA ALA A 233 1.49 4.09 20.56
C ALA A 233 2.70 3.24 20.10
N TYR A 234 2.88 3.04 18.80
CA TYR A 234 4.04 2.32 18.26
C TYR A 234 5.38 3.01 18.55
N THR A 235 5.43 4.34 18.71
CA THR A 235 6.68 5.01 19.10
C THR A 235 7.20 4.54 20.47
N HIS A 236 6.35 4.00 21.34
CA HIS A 236 6.75 3.52 22.67
C HIS A 236 7.19 2.05 22.69
N VAL A 237 6.89 1.27 21.64
CA VAL A 237 7.10 -0.20 21.64
C VAL A 237 7.97 -0.72 20.49
N LEU A 238 8.15 0.06 19.43
CA LEU A 238 8.99 -0.28 18.27
C LEU A 238 10.29 0.54 18.27
N PRO A 239 11.31 0.15 17.48
CA PRO A 239 12.56 0.90 17.36
C PRO A 239 12.29 2.39 17.05
N LEU A 240 12.60 3.23 18.05
CA LEU A 240 12.19 4.63 18.15
C LEU A 240 12.42 5.45 16.87
N PRO A 241 13.62 5.41 16.21
CA PRO A 241 13.91 6.37 15.15
C PRO A 241 12.99 6.21 13.93
N LYS A 242 12.73 4.96 13.50
CA LYS A 242 11.96 4.72 12.27
C LYS A 242 10.48 5.04 12.47
N VAL A 243 9.89 4.62 13.58
CA VAL A 243 8.44 4.85 13.79
C VAL A 243 8.14 6.31 14.08
N GLN A 244 9.05 7.04 14.76
CA GLN A 244 8.93 8.49 14.92
C GLN A 244 8.94 9.20 13.57
N GLN A 245 9.78 8.77 12.62
CA GLN A 245 9.77 9.32 11.25
C GLN A 245 8.43 9.07 10.54
N HIS A 246 7.86 7.86 10.62
CA HIS A 246 6.52 7.58 10.06
C HIS A 246 5.45 8.48 10.71
N TYR A 247 5.46 8.60 12.04
CA TYR A 247 4.50 9.43 12.77
C TYR A 247 4.59 10.91 12.38
N GLN A 248 5.81 11.44 12.27
CA GLN A 248 6.01 12.82 11.86
C GLN A 248 5.62 13.05 10.40
N LEU A 249 5.98 12.12 9.50
CA LEU A 249 5.60 12.18 8.09
C LEU A 249 4.07 12.23 7.90
N VAL A 250 3.30 11.41 8.64
CA VAL A 250 1.82 11.47 8.58
C VAL A 250 1.30 12.84 8.99
N LYS A 251 1.84 13.45 10.05
CA LYS A 251 1.45 14.80 10.46
C LYS A 251 1.76 15.83 9.38
N ASP A 252 2.90 15.69 8.71
CA ASP A 252 3.33 16.59 7.65
C ASP A 252 2.43 16.48 6.42
N ILE A 253 2.07 15.25 6.02
CA ILE A 253 1.12 14.97 4.95
C ILE A 253 -0.22 15.66 5.23
N TRP A 254 -0.80 15.47 6.43
CA TRP A 254 -2.08 16.09 6.75
C TRP A 254 -1.99 17.60 6.88
N THR A 255 -0.88 18.14 7.39
CA THR A 255 -0.65 19.60 7.42
C THR A 255 -0.67 20.18 6.01
N ALA A 256 -0.02 19.51 5.04
CA ALA A 256 -0.01 19.94 3.65
C ALA A 256 -1.41 19.83 3.01
N ILE A 257 -2.12 18.70 3.22
CA ILE A 257 -3.49 18.50 2.70
C ILE A 257 -4.43 19.58 3.25
N ASP A 258 -4.40 19.81 4.56
CA ASP A 258 -5.31 20.73 5.24
C ASP A 258 -4.96 22.21 4.94
N SER A 259 -3.76 22.49 4.42
CA SER A 259 -3.38 23.80 3.90
C SER A 259 -3.91 24.09 2.49
N GLY A 260 -4.56 23.11 1.84
CA GLY A 260 -5.17 23.25 0.52
C GLY A 260 -4.36 22.66 -0.64
N ASP A 261 -3.25 21.95 -0.38
CA ASP A 261 -2.51 21.28 -1.43
C ASP A 261 -3.26 20.02 -1.93
N GLU A 262 -3.68 20.07 -3.18
CA GLU A 262 -4.47 19.02 -3.80
C GLU A 262 -3.63 17.82 -4.31
N ASP A 263 -2.31 17.97 -4.48
CA ASP A 263 -1.43 16.90 -4.99
C ASP A 263 -0.38 16.40 -4.00
N VAL A 264 -0.63 16.59 -2.70
CA VAL A 264 0.17 15.95 -1.64
C VAL A 264 0.25 14.44 -1.84
N TYR A 265 1.48 13.95 -1.97
CA TYR A 265 1.80 12.53 -2.01
C TYR A 265 2.93 12.19 -1.04
N TRP A 266 2.82 11.07 -0.33
CA TRP A 266 3.70 10.75 0.80
C TRP A 266 5.17 10.59 0.40
N VAL A 267 5.45 10.10 -0.81
CA VAL A 267 6.82 9.97 -1.34
C VAL A 267 7.46 11.34 -1.49
N ASP A 268 6.71 12.30 -2.04
CA ASP A 268 7.22 13.65 -2.33
C ASP A 268 7.51 14.40 -1.02
N VAL A 269 6.61 14.28 -0.02
CA VAL A 269 6.82 14.83 1.33
C VAL A 269 8.02 14.17 2.02
N ALA A 270 8.19 12.86 1.88
CA ALA A 270 9.34 12.14 2.45
C ALA A 270 10.67 12.59 1.82
N SER A 271 10.70 12.77 0.49
CA SER A 271 11.87 13.28 -0.24
C SER A 271 12.24 14.70 0.18
N GLN A 272 11.27 15.60 0.30
CA GLN A 272 11.50 16.99 0.75
C GLN A 272 12.11 17.07 2.16
N LYS A 273 11.79 16.11 3.03
CA LYS A 273 12.28 16.07 4.42
C LYS A 273 13.57 15.27 4.59
N ASN A 274 14.22 14.85 3.51
CA ASN A 274 15.42 13.99 3.54
C ASN A 274 15.19 12.68 4.33
N LEU A 275 13.96 12.16 4.34
CA LEU A 275 13.61 10.90 5.01
C LEU A 275 13.91 9.68 4.13
N SER A 276 14.99 9.73 3.34
CA SER A 276 15.48 8.62 2.51
C SER A 276 15.62 7.29 3.28
N PRO A 277 16.01 7.24 4.57
CA PRO A 277 16.06 5.98 5.36
C PRO A 277 14.70 5.34 5.66
N LEU A 278 13.60 6.05 5.43
CA LEU A 278 12.24 5.49 5.49
C LEU A 278 11.90 4.72 4.20
N MET A 279 12.61 5.04 3.12
CA MET A 279 12.44 4.52 1.76
C MET A 279 13.51 3.48 1.40
N ALA A 280 14.45 3.21 2.31
CA ALA A 280 15.65 2.39 2.16
C ALA A 280 15.82 1.38 3.29
#